data_AF-A0A7Y6UK15-F1
#
_entry.id   AF-A0A7Y6UK15-F1
#
_cell.length_a   1.000
_cell.length_b   1.000
_cell.length_c   1.000
_cell.angle_alpha   90.00
_cell.angle_beta   90.00
_cell.angle_gamma   90.00
#
_symmetry.space_group_name_H-M   'P 1'
#
loop_
_entity.id
_entity.type
_entity.pdbx_description
1 polymer ?
#
loop_
_entity_poly.entity_id
_entity_poly.type
_entity_poly.pdbx_seq_one_letter_code
_entity_poly.pdbx_strand_id
1 'polypeptide(L)'
;VMLRRIRGAWVYGGAVNEPMRDLRGAKPVFDRHVDDAKWRFMELTIGNSDGEITRRDPSEYTPRSDEGEGLILVSIIIAARRELFTVGRIGDGDDLRIALETTAWITADSLVAVEIVWQPSEDSDRMSSMELEAKYPFPEIIPIRGALVGKVFCVYCGGPFPAELVSCPHCGAPAPGREAPEAA
;
A
#
# COMPACT_ATOMS: atom_id res chain seq x y z
N VAL A 1 9.18 7.16 12.34
CA VAL A 1 10.15 8.19 11.88
C VAL A 1 10.64 7.97 10.45
N MET A 2 10.72 6.73 9.95
CA MET A 2 11.26 6.44 8.61
C MET A 2 10.26 6.67 7.47
N LEU A 3 9.01 6.16 7.56
CA LEU A 3 8.00 6.34 6.49
C LEU A 3 7.76 7.82 6.12
N ARG A 4 7.82 8.74 7.09
CA ARG A 4 7.65 10.20 6.87
C ARG A 4 8.78 10.86 6.08
N ARG A 5 9.96 10.25 6.06
CA ARG A 5 11.17 10.82 5.42
C ARG A 5 11.27 10.47 3.94
N ILE A 6 10.45 9.52 3.46
CA ILE A 6 10.50 9.02 2.09
C ILE A 6 9.24 9.48 1.32
N ARG A 7 8.86 10.76 1.46
CA ARG A 7 7.63 11.30 0.83
C ARG A 7 7.62 11.12 -0.69
N GLY A 8 8.79 11.18 -1.32
CA GLY A 8 8.93 10.99 -2.77
C GLY A 8 8.62 9.57 -3.24
N ALA A 9 8.50 8.59 -2.34
CA ALA A 9 8.11 7.22 -2.67
C ALA A 9 6.61 6.95 -2.48
N TRP A 10 5.85 7.89 -1.92
CA TRP A 10 4.42 7.70 -1.73
C TRP A 10 3.68 7.89 -3.05
N VAL A 11 2.98 6.85 -3.48
CA VAL A 11 2.21 6.85 -4.73
C VAL A 11 0.73 6.57 -4.54
N TYR A 12 0.34 5.95 -3.43
CA TYR A 12 -1.06 5.72 -3.03
C TYR A 12 -1.30 6.17 -1.59
N GLY A 13 -2.54 6.51 -1.29
CA GLY A 13 -3.01 6.80 0.06
C GLY A 13 -4.46 6.37 0.25
N GLY A 14 -4.79 5.92 1.46
CA GLY A 14 -6.12 5.45 1.82
C GLY A 14 -6.31 5.47 3.32
N ALA A 15 -7.55 5.60 3.77
CA ALA A 15 -7.89 5.52 5.18
C ALA A 15 -9.34 5.06 5.38
N VAL A 16 -9.53 4.23 6.40
CA VAL A 16 -10.85 3.81 6.87
C VAL A 16 -11.01 4.28 8.30
N ASN A 17 -12.10 4.99 8.58
CA ASN A 17 -12.42 5.45 9.92
C ASN A 17 -13.56 4.61 10.51
N GLU A 18 -13.38 4.17 11.74
CA GLU A 18 -14.40 3.48 12.52
C GLU A 18 -14.87 4.39 13.65
N PRO A 19 -16.20 4.48 13.92
CA PRO A 19 -16.67 5.26 15.05
C PRO A 19 -16.18 4.66 16.37
N MET A 20 -16.01 5.52 17.37
CA MET A 20 -15.63 5.09 18.71
C MET A 20 -16.70 4.17 19.30
N ARG A 21 -16.25 3.07 19.91
CA ARG A 21 -17.09 2.04 20.54
C ARG A 21 -16.43 1.59 21.84
N ASP A 22 -17.17 0.84 22.64
CA ASP A 22 -16.59 0.14 23.79
C ASP A 22 -15.63 -0.96 23.33
N LEU A 23 -14.81 -1.47 24.26
CA LEU A 23 -13.78 -2.46 23.92
C LEU A 23 -14.37 -3.75 23.33
N ARG A 24 -15.54 -4.17 23.82
CA ARG A 24 -16.23 -5.39 23.36
C ARG A 24 -16.70 -5.26 21.91
N GLY A 25 -17.23 -4.09 21.53
CA GLY A 25 -17.63 -3.82 20.15
C GLY A 25 -16.46 -3.49 19.22
N ALA A 26 -15.39 -2.88 19.74
CA ALA A 26 -14.23 -2.46 18.96
C ALA A 26 -13.31 -3.63 18.57
N LYS A 27 -13.09 -4.61 19.47
CA LYS A 27 -12.16 -5.72 19.20
C LYS A 27 -12.48 -6.50 17.91
N PRO A 28 -13.72 -6.97 17.66
CA PRO A 28 -14.02 -7.71 16.44
C PRO A 28 -13.86 -6.89 15.16
N VAL A 29 -14.00 -5.56 15.24
CA VAL A 29 -13.79 -4.66 14.11
C VAL A 29 -12.29 -4.52 13.83
N PHE A 30 -11.48 -4.32 14.88
CA PHE A 30 -10.03 -4.29 14.78
C PHE A 30 -9.49 -5.59 14.19
N ASP A 31 -9.88 -6.74 14.74
CA ASP A 31 -9.44 -8.06 14.26
C ASP A 31 -9.79 -8.25 12.78
N ARG A 32 -10.99 -7.83 12.35
CA ARG A 32 -11.40 -7.91 10.95
C ARG A 32 -10.51 -7.08 10.02
N HIS A 33 -10.12 -5.87 10.42
CA HIS A 33 -9.21 -5.03 9.62
C HIS A 33 -7.81 -5.66 9.52
N VAL A 34 -7.35 -6.31 10.59
CA VAL A 34 -6.08 -7.05 10.60
C VAL A 34 -6.16 -8.28 9.69
N ASP A 35 -7.22 -9.06 9.79
CA ASP A 35 -7.43 -10.28 9.00
C ASP A 35 -7.59 -9.95 7.51
N ASP A 36 -8.32 -8.90 7.17
CA ASP A 36 -8.48 -8.44 5.78
C ASP A 36 -7.15 -8.00 5.17
N ALA A 37 -6.33 -7.25 5.92
CA ALA A 37 -4.99 -6.88 5.49
C ALA A 37 -4.09 -8.13 5.29
N LYS A 38 -4.19 -9.13 6.19
CA LYS A 38 -3.43 -10.38 6.12
C LYS A 38 -3.91 -11.36 5.04
N TRP A 39 -5.19 -11.31 4.66
CA TRP A 39 -5.72 -12.19 3.61
C TRP A 39 -5.26 -11.81 2.21
N ARG A 40 -4.95 -10.53 1.97
CA ARG A 40 -4.61 -10.05 0.62
C ARG A 40 -3.16 -10.34 0.18
N PHE A 41 -2.39 -11.07 1.00
CA PHE A 41 -1.03 -11.50 0.67
C PHE A 41 -1.08 -12.55 -0.45
N MET A 42 -0.12 -12.48 -1.37
CA MET A 42 0.16 -13.66 -2.21
C MET A 42 0.87 -14.71 -1.37
N GLU A 43 1.91 -14.30 -0.65
CA GLU A 43 2.62 -15.15 0.30
C GLU A 43 3.02 -14.36 1.55
N LEU A 44 2.47 -14.73 2.71
CA LEU A 44 2.87 -14.15 4.00
C LEU A 44 4.05 -14.94 4.57
N THR A 45 5.28 -14.44 4.46
CA THR A 45 6.46 -15.17 4.96
C THR A 45 6.86 -14.77 6.37
N ILE A 46 6.52 -13.56 6.80
CA ILE A 46 6.88 -13.02 8.13
C ILE A 46 5.61 -12.61 8.85
N GLY A 47 5.38 -13.18 10.03
CA GLY A 47 4.27 -12.81 10.91
C GLY A 47 4.74 -12.59 12.34
N ASN A 48 4.10 -11.69 13.06
CA ASN A 48 4.22 -11.57 14.51
C ASN A 48 2.83 -11.81 15.12
N SER A 49 2.73 -12.71 16.09
CA SER A 49 1.50 -12.95 16.84
C SER A 49 1.85 -13.03 18.31
N ASP A 50 1.35 -12.09 19.10
CA ASP A 50 1.62 -11.96 20.54
C ASP A 50 3.12 -11.97 20.90
N GLY A 51 3.97 -11.42 20.02
CA GLY A 51 5.42 -11.36 20.21
C GLY A 51 6.17 -12.58 19.66
N GLU A 52 5.47 -13.63 19.24
CA GLU A 52 6.07 -14.77 18.56
C GLU A 52 6.24 -14.46 17.07
N ILE A 53 7.50 -14.42 16.62
CA ILE A 53 7.84 -14.16 15.22
C ILE A 53 7.90 -15.50 14.49
N THR A 54 7.02 -15.66 13.52
CA THR A 54 7.04 -16.79 12.58
C THR A 54 7.71 -16.35 11.29
N ARG A 55 8.60 -17.21 10.77
CA ARG A 55 9.22 -17.06 9.45
C ARG A 55 8.96 -18.32 8.65
N ARG A 56 8.54 -18.17 7.40
CA ARG A 56 8.38 -19.24 6.42
C ARG A 56 9.32 -18.95 5.26
N ASP A 57 9.92 -20.01 4.71
CA ASP A 57 10.72 -19.86 3.50
C ASP A 57 9.79 -19.46 2.35
N PRO A 58 10.18 -18.46 1.55
CA PRO A 58 9.39 -18.02 0.41
C PRO A 58 9.36 -19.08 -0.69
N SER A 59 8.29 -19.08 -1.48
CA SER A 59 8.28 -19.82 -2.74
C SER A 59 9.30 -19.23 -3.71
N GLU A 60 9.92 -20.08 -4.54
CA GLU A 60 10.78 -19.60 -5.62
C GLU A 60 9.92 -18.85 -6.66
N TYR A 61 10.07 -17.52 -6.70
CA TYR A 61 9.38 -16.66 -7.64
C TYR A 61 10.36 -15.74 -8.37
N THR A 62 10.21 -15.65 -9.70
CA THR A 62 10.98 -14.73 -10.53
C THR A 62 10.05 -13.61 -11.00
N PRO A 63 10.32 -12.33 -10.64
CA PRO A 63 9.49 -11.21 -11.04
C PRO A 63 9.31 -11.13 -12.56
N ARG A 64 8.10 -10.84 -12.98
CA ARG A 64 7.79 -10.65 -14.40
C ARG A 64 8.18 -9.24 -14.86
N SER A 65 8.43 -9.07 -16.14
CA SER A 65 8.81 -7.76 -16.71
C SER A 65 7.71 -6.69 -16.56
N ASP A 66 6.46 -7.11 -16.39
CA ASP A 66 5.31 -6.23 -16.15
C ASP A 66 5.13 -5.85 -14.66
N GLU A 67 5.97 -6.33 -13.75
CA GLU A 67 5.89 -6.03 -12.31
C GLU A 67 6.76 -4.83 -11.88
N GLY A 68 7.71 -4.41 -12.72
CA GLY A 68 8.56 -3.25 -12.45
C GLY A 68 9.42 -3.42 -11.19
N GLU A 69 9.68 -2.31 -10.49
CA GLU A 69 10.39 -2.30 -9.19
C GLU A 69 9.50 -2.76 -8.02
N GLY A 70 8.19 -2.87 -8.24
CA GLY A 70 7.22 -3.25 -7.21
C GLY A 70 6.85 -2.10 -6.26
N LEU A 71 5.68 -2.22 -5.66
CA LEU A 71 5.15 -1.35 -4.63
C LEU A 71 5.03 -2.10 -3.31
N ILE A 72 5.20 -1.36 -2.21
CA ILE A 72 4.92 -1.86 -0.86
C ILE A 72 3.70 -1.12 -0.32
N LEU A 73 2.63 -1.85 -0.03
CA LEU A 73 1.50 -1.34 0.73
C LEU A 73 1.78 -1.52 2.22
N VAL A 74 1.61 -0.46 3.00
CA VAL A 74 1.74 -0.51 4.46
C VAL A 74 0.41 -0.10 5.10
N SER A 75 -0.24 -1.06 5.73
CA SER A 75 -1.47 -0.89 6.49
C SER A 75 -1.14 -0.69 7.97
N ILE A 76 -1.56 0.45 8.53
CA ILE A 76 -1.38 0.78 9.95
C ILE A 76 -2.76 0.83 10.58
N ILE A 77 -3.05 -0.14 11.45
CA ILE A 77 -4.37 -0.32 12.07
C ILE A 77 -4.23 0.01 13.55
N ILE A 78 -5.04 0.93 14.05
CA ILE A 78 -4.87 1.50 15.39
C ILE A 78 -6.18 1.52 16.15
N ALA A 79 -6.12 1.10 17.41
CA ALA A 79 -7.20 1.27 18.37
C ALA A 79 -6.71 2.06 19.59
N ALA A 80 -7.55 2.96 20.09
CA ALA A 80 -7.27 3.80 21.25
C ALA A 80 -8.48 3.92 22.18
N ARG A 81 -8.22 4.24 23.46
CA ARG A 81 -9.25 4.50 24.51
C ARG A 81 -9.93 5.85 24.38
N ARG A 82 -9.43 6.72 23.50
CA ARG A 82 -10.00 8.02 23.18
C ARG A 82 -10.35 8.07 21.70
N GLU A 83 -11.25 8.97 21.35
CA GLU A 83 -11.58 9.24 19.95
C GLU A 83 -10.30 9.61 19.19
N LEU A 84 -10.11 8.95 18.04
CA LEU A 84 -9.07 9.29 17.09
C LEU A 84 -9.60 10.37 16.14
N PHE A 85 -8.68 11.17 15.62
CA PHE A 85 -9.02 12.12 14.57
C PHE A 85 -9.54 11.40 13.33
N THR A 86 -10.57 11.95 12.70
CA THR A 86 -11.04 11.44 11.41
C THR A 86 -10.02 11.76 10.33
N VAL A 87 -9.51 10.72 9.67
CA VAL A 87 -8.67 10.88 8.49
C VAL A 87 -9.57 11.19 7.30
N GLY A 88 -9.39 12.38 6.71
CA GLY A 88 -10.07 12.74 5.47
C GLY A 88 -9.60 11.91 4.27
N ARG A 89 -10.14 12.20 3.10
CA ARG A 89 -9.64 11.61 1.85
C ARG A 89 -8.18 11.99 1.65
N ILE A 90 -7.32 11.00 1.42
CA ILE A 90 -5.89 11.21 1.12
C ILE A 90 -5.73 11.38 -0.40
N GLY A 91 -5.67 12.62 -0.86
CA GLY A 91 -5.57 12.95 -2.29
C GLY A 91 -4.16 13.34 -2.74
N ASP A 92 -3.32 13.78 -1.82
CA ASP A 92 -1.93 14.09 -2.09
C ASP A 92 -0.97 13.73 -0.93
N GLY A 93 0.32 13.99 -1.14
CA GLY A 93 1.36 13.67 -0.17
C GLY A 93 1.27 14.47 1.13
N ASP A 94 0.67 15.66 1.12
CA ASP A 94 0.49 16.44 2.35
C ASP A 94 -0.66 15.89 3.20
N ASP A 95 -1.74 15.44 2.58
CA ASP A 95 -2.82 14.73 3.28
C ASP A 95 -2.28 13.48 4.00
N LEU A 96 -1.50 12.65 3.28
CA LEU A 96 -0.92 11.42 3.84
C LEU A 96 0.02 11.73 5.00
N ARG A 97 0.85 12.77 4.85
CA ARG A 97 1.72 13.23 5.92
C ARG A 97 0.92 13.63 7.16
N ILE A 98 -0.10 14.47 6.99
CA ILE A 98 -0.91 14.96 8.11
C ILE A 98 -1.55 13.77 8.84
N ALA A 99 -2.07 12.80 8.10
CA ALA A 99 -2.60 11.56 8.70
C ALA A 99 -1.53 10.82 9.53
N LEU A 100 -0.35 10.57 8.96
CA LEU A 100 0.75 9.87 9.63
C LEU A 100 1.36 10.64 10.81
N GLU A 101 1.35 11.97 10.75
CA GLU A 101 1.76 12.84 11.85
C GLU A 101 0.75 12.80 12.98
N THR A 102 -0.54 12.88 12.67
CA THR A 102 -1.60 12.89 13.69
C THR A 102 -1.66 11.55 14.44
N THR A 103 -1.43 10.44 13.73
CA THR A 103 -1.21 9.11 14.33
C THR A 103 -0.03 9.08 15.32
N ALA A 104 1.03 9.86 15.08
CA ALA A 104 2.20 9.93 15.97
C ALA A 104 1.90 10.49 17.34
N TRP A 105 0.89 11.36 17.43
CA TRP A 105 0.54 12.09 18.64
C TRP A 105 -0.35 11.26 19.57
N ILE A 106 -0.64 10.01 19.22
CA ILE A 106 -1.33 9.06 20.10
C ILE A 106 -0.36 8.68 21.23
N THR A 107 -0.74 9.04 22.45
CA THR A 107 0.06 8.77 23.65
C THR A 107 -0.10 7.32 24.09
N ALA A 108 0.93 6.75 24.71
CA ALA A 108 0.97 5.34 25.11
C ALA A 108 -0.15 4.96 26.10
N ASP A 109 -0.58 5.89 26.96
CA ASP A 109 -1.70 5.67 27.91
C ASP A 109 -3.05 5.50 27.19
N SER A 110 -3.22 6.19 26.06
CA SER A 110 -4.43 6.14 25.25
C SER A 110 -4.44 4.99 24.25
N LEU A 111 -3.27 4.45 23.89
CA LEU A 111 -3.14 3.39 22.91
C LEU A 111 -3.64 2.05 23.47
N VAL A 112 -4.44 1.33 22.68
CA VAL A 112 -4.94 -0.02 23.02
C VAL A 112 -4.21 -1.07 22.22
N ALA A 113 -4.15 -0.89 20.90
CA ALA A 113 -3.51 -1.82 19.99
C ALA A 113 -3.01 -1.09 18.74
N VAL A 114 -1.92 -1.60 18.17
CA VAL A 114 -1.41 -1.23 16.85
C VAL A 114 -1.02 -2.50 16.13
N GLU A 115 -1.52 -2.67 14.92
CA GLU A 115 -1.02 -3.67 13.98
C GLU A 115 -0.43 -2.95 12.78
N ILE A 116 0.74 -3.43 12.33
CA ILE A 116 1.36 -3.00 11.08
C ILE A 116 1.45 -4.22 10.18
N VAL A 117 0.82 -4.13 9.03
CA VAL A 117 0.83 -5.17 7.99
C VAL A 117 1.45 -4.54 6.74
N TRP A 118 2.46 -5.16 6.15
CA TRP A 118 3.03 -4.70 4.88
C TRP A 118 3.07 -5.82 3.85
N GLN A 119 2.82 -5.46 2.60
CA GLN A 119 2.75 -6.37 1.45
C GLN A 119 3.50 -5.77 0.27
N PRO A 120 4.26 -6.56 -0.49
CA PRO A 120 4.59 -7.98 -0.26
C PRO A 120 5.50 -8.20 0.97
N SER A 121 5.64 -9.46 1.42
CA SER A 121 6.61 -9.80 2.48
C SER A 121 8.04 -9.98 1.95
N GLU A 122 8.20 -10.26 0.66
CA GLU A 122 9.45 -10.63 0.02
C GLU A 122 9.76 -9.73 -1.19
N ASP A 123 11.04 -9.43 -1.40
CA ASP A 123 11.47 -8.55 -2.49
C ASP A 123 11.24 -9.16 -3.88
N SER A 124 11.23 -10.51 -3.97
CA SER A 124 10.90 -11.22 -5.20
C SER A 124 9.41 -11.15 -5.52
N ASP A 125 8.54 -11.05 -4.53
CA ASP A 125 7.08 -11.00 -4.68
C ASP A 125 6.61 -9.59 -5.09
N ARG A 126 7.08 -9.07 -6.23
CA ARG A 126 6.85 -7.68 -6.62
C ARG A 126 5.39 -7.42 -6.97
N MET A 127 4.78 -6.45 -6.29
CA MET A 127 3.42 -6.00 -6.56
C MET A 127 3.40 -4.76 -7.46
N SER A 128 2.91 -4.88 -8.69
CA SER A 128 2.71 -3.71 -9.57
C SER A 128 1.55 -2.82 -9.11
N SER A 129 1.46 -1.58 -9.58
CA SER A 129 0.29 -0.73 -9.34
C SER A 129 -1.00 -1.31 -9.90
N MET A 130 -0.93 -2.03 -11.02
CA MET A 130 -2.08 -2.71 -11.63
C MET A 130 -2.62 -3.80 -10.72
N GLU A 131 -1.72 -4.58 -10.13
CA GLU A 131 -2.08 -5.62 -9.18
C GLU A 131 -2.61 -5.01 -7.89
N LEU A 132 -1.95 -3.97 -7.38
CA LEU A 132 -2.37 -3.25 -6.19
C LEU A 132 -3.80 -2.72 -6.34
N GLU A 133 -4.13 -2.04 -7.45
CA GLU A 133 -5.49 -1.54 -7.69
C GLU A 133 -6.53 -2.65 -7.90
N ALA A 134 -6.12 -3.82 -8.38
CA ALA A 134 -7.00 -4.99 -8.47
C ALA A 134 -7.32 -5.56 -7.08
N LYS A 135 -6.36 -5.52 -6.15
CA LYS A 135 -6.51 -5.98 -4.75
C LYS A 135 -7.19 -4.94 -3.86
N TYR A 136 -6.99 -3.65 -4.14
CA TYR A 136 -7.46 -2.51 -3.36
C TYR A 136 -8.14 -1.50 -4.30
N PRO A 137 -9.42 -1.72 -4.65
CA PRO A 137 -10.12 -0.86 -5.59
C PRO A 137 -10.46 0.51 -4.98
N PHE A 138 -10.63 1.51 -5.83
CA PHE A 138 -11.16 2.81 -5.42
C PHE A 138 -12.54 2.67 -4.73
N PRO A 139 -12.82 3.39 -3.63
CA PRO A 139 -12.02 4.47 -3.03
C PRO A 139 -11.12 4.04 -1.86
N GLU A 140 -10.83 2.75 -1.69
CA GLU A 140 -10.06 2.25 -0.55
C GLU A 140 -8.64 2.82 -0.52
N ILE A 141 -7.96 2.74 -1.67
CA ILE A 141 -6.74 3.49 -1.95
C ILE A 141 -6.95 4.39 -3.16
N ILE A 142 -6.23 5.50 -3.16
CA ILE A 142 -6.34 6.53 -4.19
C ILE A 142 -4.90 6.90 -4.59
N PRO A 143 -4.60 6.97 -5.91
CA PRO A 143 -3.33 7.51 -6.37
C PRO A 143 -3.11 8.92 -5.82
N ILE A 144 -1.92 9.17 -5.27
CA ILE A 144 -1.48 10.51 -4.88
C ILE A 144 -1.36 11.35 -6.14
N ARG A 145 -1.82 12.61 -6.08
CA ARG A 145 -1.74 13.53 -7.21
C ARG A 145 -0.32 13.59 -7.80
N GLY A 146 -0.20 13.27 -9.08
CA GLY A 146 1.08 13.29 -9.81
C GLY A 146 1.88 11.99 -9.75
N ALA A 147 1.41 10.97 -9.01
CA ALA A 147 2.00 9.64 -9.06
C ALA A 147 1.78 8.99 -10.43
N LEU A 148 2.82 8.35 -10.95
CA LEU A 148 2.78 7.58 -12.19
C LEU A 148 2.45 6.13 -11.87
N VAL A 149 1.17 5.87 -11.62
CA VAL A 149 0.66 4.57 -11.19
C VAL A 149 -0.69 4.30 -11.82
N GLY A 150 -1.12 3.06 -11.72
CA GLY A 150 -2.39 2.55 -12.22
C GLY A 150 -2.25 1.89 -13.59
N LYS A 151 -3.37 1.34 -14.07
CA LYS A 151 -3.41 0.62 -15.35
C LYS A 151 -3.45 1.59 -16.54
N VAL A 152 -2.51 1.45 -17.47
CA VAL A 152 -2.54 2.13 -18.79
C VAL A 152 -2.58 1.13 -19.92
N PHE A 153 -2.91 1.59 -21.13
CA PHE A 153 -2.92 0.78 -22.35
C PHE A 153 -1.89 1.33 -23.33
N CYS A 154 -1.10 0.43 -23.91
CA CYS A 154 -0.10 0.80 -24.92
C CYS A 154 -0.79 1.28 -26.19
N VAL A 155 -0.40 2.46 -26.69
CA VAL A 155 -0.95 3.03 -27.93
C VAL A 155 -0.56 2.23 -29.18
N TYR A 156 0.50 1.41 -29.11
CA TYR A 156 1.02 0.64 -30.24
C TYR A 156 0.43 -0.77 -30.30
N CYS A 157 0.54 -1.55 -29.22
CA CYS A 157 0.07 -2.95 -29.21
C CYS A 157 -1.30 -3.15 -28.53
N GLY A 158 -1.84 -2.11 -27.86
CA GLY A 158 -3.09 -2.21 -27.10
C GLY A 158 -2.97 -2.99 -25.78
N GLY A 159 -1.80 -3.54 -25.45
CA GLY A 159 -1.59 -4.31 -24.23
C GLY A 159 -1.67 -3.45 -22.97
N PRO A 160 -2.34 -3.92 -21.90
CA PRO A 160 -2.33 -3.22 -20.61
C PRO A 160 -0.98 -3.39 -19.91
N PHE A 161 -0.53 -2.35 -19.21
CA PHE A 161 0.67 -2.40 -18.36
C PHE A 161 0.62 -1.30 -17.28
N PRO A 162 1.42 -1.42 -16.20
CA PRO A 162 1.45 -0.42 -15.13
C PRO A 162 2.10 0.90 -15.58
N ALA A 163 1.53 2.03 -15.16
CA ALA A 163 1.97 3.37 -15.59
C ALA A 163 3.37 3.74 -15.09
N GLU A 164 3.84 3.12 -14.01
CA GLU A 164 5.19 3.27 -13.48
C GLU A 164 6.26 2.74 -14.45
N LEU A 165 5.89 1.82 -15.35
CA LEU A 165 6.79 1.36 -16.40
C LEU A 165 6.95 2.46 -17.45
N VAL A 166 8.20 2.84 -17.71
CA VAL A 166 8.57 3.86 -18.72
C VAL A 166 8.36 3.38 -20.16
N SER A 167 8.27 2.05 -20.36
CA SER A 167 8.09 1.39 -21.65
C SER A 167 7.15 0.18 -21.52
N CYS A 168 6.40 -0.10 -22.58
CA CYS A 168 5.50 -1.24 -22.67
C CYS A 168 6.30 -2.56 -22.61
N PRO A 169 6.02 -3.46 -21.64
CA PRO A 169 6.74 -4.73 -21.53
C PRO A 169 6.42 -5.70 -22.68
N HIS A 170 5.33 -5.49 -23.41
CA HIS A 170 4.91 -6.37 -24.51
C HIS A 170 5.61 -6.09 -25.84
N CYS A 171 5.91 -4.82 -26.14
CA CYS A 171 6.45 -4.42 -27.45
C CYS A 171 7.59 -3.39 -27.40
N GLY A 172 8.00 -2.94 -26.20
CA GLY A 172 9.09 -1.98 -26.01
C GLY A 172 8.75 -0.51 -26.33
N ALA A 173 7.53 -0.22 -26.78
CA ALA A 173 7.12 1.15 -27.08
C ALA A 173 7.13 2.06 -25.83
N PRO A 174 7.41 3.36 -25.96
CA PRO A 174 7.39 4.28 -24.82
C PRO A 174 5.98 4.40 -24.21
N ALA A 175 5.93 4.66 -22.90
CA ALA A 175 4.67 4.91 -22.21
C ALA A 175 3.97 6.17 -22.76
N PRO A 176 2.62 6.22 -22.77
CA PRO A 176 1.87 7.39 -23.24
C PRO A 176 2.32 8.68 -22.55
N GLY A 177 2.62 9.72 -23.35
CA GLY A 177 3.07 11.01 -22.82
C GLY A 177 4.57 11.11 -22.51
N ARG A 178 5.37 10.11 -22.89
CA ARG A 178 6.84 10.17 -22.86
C ARG A 178 7.41 10.02 -24.28
N GLU A 179 8.31 10.92 -24.65
CA GLU A 179 9.15 10.73 -25.84
C GLU A 179 10.10 9.54 -25.60
N ALA A 180 10.37 8.77 -26.65
CA ALA A 180 11.35 7.68 -26.57
C ALA A 180 12.71 8.26 -26.14
N PRO A 181 13.49 7.56 -25.28
CA PRO A 181 14.86 7.97 -25.03
C PRO A 181 15.61 8.00 -26.37
N GLU A 182 16.21 9.16 -26.68
CA GLU A 182 17.04 9.34 -27.87
C GLU A 182 18.17 8.31 -27.81
N ALA A 183 18.22 7.41 -28.80
CA ALA A 183 19.23 6.36 -28.85
C ALA A 183 20.62 7.01 -28.96
N ALA A 184 21.43 6.84 -27.91
CA ALA A 184 22.83 7.26 -27.88
C ALA A 184 23.71 6.35 -28.76
#